data_AF-A0AAF0ILF4-F1
#
_entry.id   AF-A0AAF0ILF4-F1
#
_cell.length_a   1.000
_cell.length_b   1.000
_cell.length_c   1.000
_cell.angle_alpha   90.00
_cell.angle_beta   90.00
_cell.angle_gamma   90.00
#
_symmetry.space_group_name_H-M   'P 1'
#
loop_
_entity.id
_entity.type
_entity.pdbx_description
1 polymer ?
#
loop_
_entity_poly.entity_id
_entity_poly.type
_entity_poly.pdbx_seq_one_letter_code
_entity_poly.pdbx_strand_id
1 'polypeptide(L)'
;MTLSSSLNRRIKAHVEEDDFEEFSDSSPSASDRSEVDSDEPEASSEPVSDEESEDEDEDLSDTSGPENATIDTSLNQISFGALAKAQASLGSAGKRKRDHKPEKESDPSPLHNIHRRFRAAREEKDGAEEEKPDPSTHEAREHHKKPLPHRSSKHAPTVQSSKLAVSRKRTVVDPGATTAPKPRDPRFDPVVLSHSTTQAAATNKNYSFLTDYRHAELAALKQQYAQNKDALEKEKLNLTIASMVDKWRAWEWKQRMKEVMAEHKRKERELIREGRKSKPYFLKKGDVKKEVLKQRYEEMGAKERQKSIERRRKKVAARERREMPAVRRTVEE
;
A
#
# COMPACT_ATOMS: atom_id res chain seq x y z
N MET A 1 -45.88 38.63 -15.56
CA MET A 1 -45.04 38.05 -16.63
C MET A 1 -43.68 37.70 -16.03
N THR A 2 -43.47 36.45 -15.58
CA THR A 2 -42.24 36.03 -14.87
C THR A 2 -41.67 34.71 -15.38
N LEU A 3 -42.17 34.20 -16.51
CA LEU A 3 -41.81 32.88 -17.05
C LEU A 3 -40.67 32.90 -18.08
N SER A 4 -40.10 34.07 -18.40
CA SER A 4 -39.10 34.20 -19.48
C SER A 4 -37.64 34.07 -19.04
N SER A 5 -37.33 34.06 -17.73
CA SER A 5 -35.94 33.98 -17.26
C SER A 5 -35.42 32.54 -17.13
N SER A 6 -36.30 31.55 -16.98
CA SER A 6 -35.92 30.13 -16.88
C SER A 6 -35.64 29.46 -18.23
N LEU A 7 -36.12 30.01 -19.35
CA LEU A 7 -35.92 29.45 -20.69
C LEU A 7 -34.62 29.92 -21.38
N ASN A 8 -33.96 30.96 -20.87
CA ASN A 8 -32.77 31.55 -21.50
C ASN A 8 -31.43 31.11 -20.89
N ARG A 9 -31.39 29.98 -20.15
CA ARG A 9 -30.11 29.35 -19.80
C ARG A 9 -29.51 28.70 -21.05
N ARG A 10 -28.58 29.40 -21.68
CA ARG A 10 -27.70 28.87 -22.73
C ARG A 10 -26.91 27.70 -22.15
N ILE A 11 -27.32 26.47 -22.44
CA ILE A 11 -26.62 25.25 -22.07
C ILE A 11 -25.30 25.25 -22.86
N LYS A 12 -24.20 25.57 -22.20
CA LYS A 12 -22.87 25.18 -22.69
C LYS A 12 -22.79 23.67 -22.54
N ALA A 13 -22.44 22.95 -23.60
CA ALA A 13 -22.05 21.55 -23.51
C ALA A 13 -20.87 21.47 -22.53
N HIS A 14 -21.15 20.97 -21.32
CA HIS A 14 -20.11 20.58 -20.38
C HIS A 14 -19.49 19.33 -20.97
N VAL A 15 -18.32 19.48 -21.59
CA VAL A 15 -17.43 18.35 -21.82
C VAL A 15 -17.00 17.94 -20.42
N GLU A 16 -17.67 16.94 -19.86
CA GLU A 16 -17.18 16.22 -18.68
C GLU A 16 -15.86 15.59 -19.11
N GLU A 17 -14.77 16.31 -18.86
CA GLU A 17 -13.49 15.68 -18.59
C GLU A 17 -13.78 14.61 -17.54
N ASP A 18 -13.35 13.38 -17.80
CA ASP A 18 -13.53 12.23 -16.93
C ASP A 18 -13.22 12.64 -15.48
N ASP A 19 -14.26 12.84 -14.66
CA ASP A 19 -14.16 12.94 -13.21
C ASP A 19 -13.73 11.55 -12.71
N PHE A 20 -12.44 11.29 -12.91
CA PHE A 20 -11.67 10.28 -12.23
C PHE A 20 -11.60 10.74 -10.78
N GLU A 21 -12.64 10.43 -10.01
CA GLU A 21 -12.55 10.48 -8.57
C GLU A 21 -11.44 9.51 -8.15
N GLU A 22 -10.28 10.11 -7.88
CA GLU A 22 -9.18 9.50 -7.16
C GLU A 22 -9.74 9.00 -5.84
N PHE A 23 -9.91 7.67 -5.76
CA PHE A 23 -10.40 6.99 -4.58
C PHE A 23 -9.36 7.14 -3.47
N SER A 24 -9.48 8.22 -2.70
CA SER A 24 -8.75 8.41 -1.45
C SER A 24 -9.02 7.22 -0.54
N ASP A 25 -7.98 6.47 -0.23
CA ASP A 25 -7.97 5.39 0.77
C ASP A 25 -8.06 5.99 2.18
N SER A 26 -9.22 6.57 2.50
CA SER A 26 -9.55 6.95 3.87
C SER A 26 -10.57 5.95 4.40
N SER A 27 -10.04 4.93 5.09
CA SER A 27 -10.82 3.93 5.82
C SER A 27 -11.70 4.56 6.90
N PRO A 28 -13.00 4.24 6.94
CA PRO A 28 -13.69 4.03 8.19
C PRO A 28 -13.74 2.53 8.49
N SER A 29 -12.99 2.13 9.51
CA SER A 29 -13.10 0.84 10.19
C SER A 29 -14.52 0.68 10.71
N ALA A 30 -15.31 -0.17 10.05
CA ALA A 30 -16.53 -0.74 10.61
C ALA A 30 -16.71 -2.15 10.04
N SER A 31 -16.27 -3.12 10.83
CA SER A 31 -16.67 -4.53 10.91
C SER A 31 -17.76 -4.99 9.93
N ASP A 32 -17.35 -5.37 8.72
CA ASP A 32 -18.06 -6.39 7.92
C ASP A 32 -17.02 -7.38 7.39
N ARG A 33 -16.65 -8.34 8.24
CA ARG A 33 -15.78 -9.46 7.88
C ARG A 33 -16.59 -10.50 7.10
N SER A 34 -16.97 -10.16 5.87
CA SER A 34 -17.16 -11.17 4.84
C SER A 34 -15.80 -11.41 4.15
N GLU A 35 -14.94 -12.18 4.83
CA GLU A 35 -13.77 -12.80 4.20
C GLU A 35 -14.26 -13.79 3.14
N VAL A 36 -14.53 -13.28 1.94
CA VAL A 36 -14.43 -14.06 0.72
C VAL A 36 -12.94 -14.29 0.47
N ASP A 37 -12.45 -15.30 1.18
CA ASP A 37 -11.13 -15.88 1.04
C ASP A 37 -10.93 -16.33 -0.41
N SER A 38 -9.86 -15.85 -1.04
CA SER A 38 -9.48 -16.17 -2.41
C SER A 38 -8.92 -17.60 -2.46
N ASP A 39 -9.78 -18.60 -2.29
CA ASP A 39 -9.42 -20.00 -2.55
C ASP A 39 -9.50 -20.26 -4.06
N GLU A 40 -8.36 -20.11 -4.73
CA GLU A 40 -8.10 -20.80 -5.99
C GLU A 40 -7.65 -22.25 -5.70
N PRO A 41 -8.10 -23.24 -6.49
CA PRO A 41 -7.58 -24.59 -6.39
C PRO A 41 -6.12 -24.61 -6.86
N GLU A 42 -5.22 -25.00 -5.96
CA GLU A 42 -3.90 -25.52 -6.28
C GLU A 42 -3.99 -26.46 -7.49
N ALA A 43 -3.38 -26.04 -8.60
CA ALA A 43 -3.16 -26.86 -9.77
C ALA A 43 -2.06 -27.87 -9.44
N SER A 44 -2.47 -29.00 -8.86
CA SER A 44 -1.79 -30.30 -8.84
C SER A 44 -0.30 -30.28 -9.22
N SER A 45 0.57 -29.82 -8.31
CA SER A 45 1.89 -30.39 -8.14
C SER A 45 1.78 -31.43 -7.02
N GLU A 46 1.93 -32.70 -7.38
CA GLU A 46 1.94 -33.82 -6.44
C GLU A 46 2.98 -33.59 -5.34
N PRO A 47 2.64 -33.76 -4.04
CA PRO A 47 3.63 -33.94 -3.01
C PRO A 47 4.01 -35.43 -2.96
N VAL A 48 5.25 -35.75 -3.34
CA VAL A 48 5.86 -37.03 -2.97
C VAL A 48 6.17 -36.98 -1.48
N SER A 49 5.53 -37.89 -0.75
CA SER A 49 5.72 -38.14 0.67
C SER A 49 6.90 -39.06 0.93
N ASP A 50 7.61 -38.75 2.03
CA ASP A 50 8.51 -39.57 2.86
C ASP A 50 9.83 -40.06 2.25
N GLU A 51 10.95 -39.59 2.82
CA GLU A 51 11.72 -40.38 3.79
C GLU A 51 12.38 -39.47 4.84
N GLU A 52 12.46 -39.99 6.07
CA GLU A 52 13.15 -39.44 7.23
C GLU A 52 14.67 -39.27 6.98
N SER A 53 15.25 -38.16 7.45
CA SER A 53 16.65 -38.16 7.91
C SER A 53 16.95 -36.90 8.74
N GLU A 54 17.05 -37.13 10.05
CA GLU A 54 18.01 -36.64 11.05
C GLU A 54 18.58 -35.20 10.94
N ASP A 55 18.53 -34.54 12.11
CA ASP A 55 19.09 -33.25 12.46
C ASP A 55 20.56 -33.05 12.04
N GLU A 56 20.89 -31.85 11.55
CA GLU A 56 22.20 -31.23 11.75
C GLU A 56 22.09 -29.70 11.58
N ASP A 57 22.23 -29.00 12.71
CA ASP A 57 22.37 -27.54 12.81
C ASP A 57 23.76 -27.12 12.30
N GLU A 58 23.86 -26.37 11.19
CA GLU A 58 24.98 -25.43 10.98
C GLU A 58 24.51 -24.14 10.29
N ASP A 59 24.37 -23.10 11.10
CA ASP A 59 24.40 -21.68 10.74
C ASP A 59 25.77 -21.35 10.15
N LEU A 60 25.86 -20.70 8.98
CA LEU A 60 26.92 -19.74 8.64
C LEU A 60 26.61 -19.02 7.32
N SER A 61 26.34 -17.71 7.45
CA SER A 61 26.27 -16.75 6.36
C SER A 61 27.65 -16.43 5.77
N ASP A 62 27.81 -16.46 4.45
CA ASP A 62 28.89 -15.73 3.77
C ASP A 62 28.35 -14.90 2.61
N THR A 63 28.64 -13.60 2.68
CA THR A 63 28.28 -12.56 1.71
C THR A 63 29.57 -11.99 1.15
N SER A 64 30.09 -12.59 0.09
CA SER A 64 31.33 -12.13 -0.54
C SER A 64 31.05 -11.07 -1.63
N GLY A 65 31.33 -9.81 -1.28
CA GLY A 65 31.57 -8.71 -2.23
C GLY A 65 33.09 -8.52 -2.47
N PRO A 66 33.53 -8.11 -3.68
CA PRO A 66 34.93 -8.21 -4.12
C PRO A 66 35.85 -7.05 -3.67
N GLU A 67 35.73 -6.58 -2.43
CA GLU A 67 36.50 -5.42 -1.92
C GLU A 67 37.40 -5.70 -0.70
N ASN A 68 37.38 -6.92 -0.14
CA ASN A 68 38.11 -7.25 1.10
C ASN A 68 39.50 -7.90 0.91
N ALA A 69 39.85 -8.38 -0.29
CA ALA A 69 41.12 -9.10 -0.49
C ALA A 69 42.37 -8.24 -0.20
N THR A 70 42.29 -6.92 -0.39
CA THR A 70 43.37 -5.99 -0.07
C THR A 70 43.54 -5.83 1.45
N ILE A 71 42.45 -5.82 2.20
CA ILE A 71 42.44 -5.70 3.66
C ILE A 71 43.08 -6.94 4.30
N ASP A 72 42.74 -8.13 3.81
CA ASP A 72 43.27 -9.40 4.33
C ASP A 72 44.79 -9.52 4.15
N THR A 73 45.33 -9.03 3.03
CA THR A 73 46.79 -9.01 2.81
C THR A 73 47.52 -8.08 3.77
N SER A 74 46.90 -6.93 4.13
CA SER A 74 47.47 -5.98 5.09
C SER A 74 47.37 -6.46 6.54
N LEU A 75 46.33 -7.22 6.88
CA LEU A 75 46.17 -7.84 8.21
C LEU A 75 47.20 -8.95 8.45
N ASN A 76 47.54 -9.71 7.41
CA ASN A 76 48.57 -10.76 7.48
C ASN A 76 50.00 -10.23 7.67
N GLN A 77 50.25 -8.93 7.43
CA GLN A 77 51.54 -8.28 7.66
C GLN A 77 51.73 -7.77 9.10
N ILE A 78 50.66 -7.73 9.90
CA ILE A 78 50.71 -7.26 11.28
C ILE A 78 51.05 -8.44 12.19
N SER A 79 52.23 -8.40 12.82
CA SER A 79 52.62 -9.45 13.76
C SER A 79 51.73 -9.44 15.01
N PHE A 80 51.46 -10.62 15.55
CA PHE A 80 50.61 -10.81 16.74
C PHE A 80 51.05 -9.93 17.94
N GLY A 81 52.36 -9.68 18.09
CA GLY A 81 52.89 -8.79 19.12
C GLY A 81 52.54 -7.31 18.90
N ALA A 82 52.47 -6.85 17.65
CA ALA A 82 52.01 -5.49 17.33
C ALA A 82 50.52 -5.34 17.62
N LEU A 83 49.74 -6.39 17.36
CA LEU A 83 48.30 -6.45 17.63
C LEU A 83 47.99 -6.45 19.13
N ALA A 84 48.74 -7.23 19.92
CA ALA A 84 48.64 -7.23 21.38
C ALA A 84 49.05 -5.88 22.00
N LYS A 85 50.09 -5.23 21.46
CA LYS A 85 50.52 -3.89 21.90
C LYS A 85 49.49 -2.81 21.55
N ALA A 86 48.86 -2.92 20.37
CA ALA A 86 47.77 -2.03 19.95
C ALA A 86 46.55 -2.21 20.87
N GLN A 87 46.15 -3.45 21.17
CA GLN A 87 45.08 -3.76 22.13
C GLN A 87 45.37 -3.26 23.55
N ALA A 88 46.62 -3.33 24.01
CA ALA A 88 47.01 -2.78 25.31
C ALA A 88 47.02 -1.24 25.34
N SER A 89 47.32 -0.58 24.21
CA SER A 89 47.27 0.88 24.08
C SER A 89 45.85 1.42 23.91
N LEU A 90 44.95 0.62 23.33
CA LEU A 90 43.52 0.88 23.22
C LEU A 90 42.83 0.42 24.50
N GLY A 91 42.97 1.20 25.58
CA GLY A 91 42.29 0.94 26.85
C GLY A 91 40.80 0.63 26.66
N SER A 92 40.29 -0.34 27.41
CA SER A 92 38.98 -0.99 27.25
C SER A 92 37.79 -0.03 27.12
N ALA A 93 37.49 0.40 25.91
CA ALA A 93 36.23 1.02 25.56
C ALA A 93 35.24 -0.08 25.14
N GLY A 94 34.48 -0.57 26.12
CA GLY A 94 33.16 -1.16 25.88
C GLY A 94 33.06 -2.69 25.78
N LYS A 95 32.86 -3.34 26.93
CA LYS A 95 31.83 -4.39 27.21
C LYS A 95 32.17 -5.01 28.58
N ARG A 96 31.49 -4.56 29.65
CA ARG A 96 30.34 -5.25 30.26
C ARG A 96 30.57 -6.75 30.48
N LYS A 97 31.06 -7.08 31.68
CA LYS A 97 30.98 -8.42 32.30
C LYS A 97 29.52 -8.80 32.56
N ARG A 98 29.16 -10.05 32.27
CA ARG A 98 28.03 -10.75 32.90
C ARG A 98 28.59 -11.50 34.10
N ASP A 99 28.00 -11.27 35.27
CA ASP A 99 28.03 -12.18 36.42
C ASP A 99 26.65 -12.11 37.12
N HIS A 100 26.30 -13.17 37.83
CA HIS A 100 24.93 -13.61 38.13
C HIS A 100 24.47 -13.27 39.58
N LYS A 101 23.31 -12.59 39.72
CA LYS A 101 22.31 -12.56 40.86
C LYS A 101 22.69 -11.79 42.17
N PRO A 102 21.78 -11.25 43.04
CA PRO A 102 20.30 -11.21 43.08
C PRO A 102 19.62 -9.81 43.05
N GLU A 103 18.29 -9.86 42.99
CA GLU A 103 17.26 -8.81 42.91
C GLU A 103 17.48 -7.52 43.73
N LYS A 104 17.28 -6.37 43.07
CA LYS A 104 16.56 -5.19 43.56
C LYS A 104 16.25 -4.23 42.41
N GLU A 105 14.97 -3.86 42.36
CA GLU A 105 14.31 -2.70 41.73
C GLU A 105 14.96 -2.05 40.50
N SER A 106 14.24 -2.18 39.38
CA SER A 106 14.64 -1.81 38.03
C SER A 106 14.76 -0.30 37.83
N ASP A 107 15.98 0.20 37.71
CA ASP A 107 16.24 1.46 37.04
C ASP A 107 15.99 1.28 35.52
N PRO A 108 15.09 2.07 34.91
CA PRO A 108 14.81 1.93 33.49
C PRO A 108 16.04 2.32 32.67
N SER A 109 16.42 1.43 31.74
CA SER A 109 17.52 1.66 30.79
C SER A 109 17.46 3.06 30.15
N PRO A 110 18.60 3.67 29.78
CA PRO A 110 18.62 4.99 29.15
C PRO A 110 17.68 5.09 27.93
N LEU A 111 17.49 4.00 27.19
CA LEU A 111 16.53 3.91 26.09
C LEU A 111 15.07 3.96 26.55
N HIS A 112 14.74 3.35 27.68
CA HIS A 112 13.39 3.43 28.27
C HIS A 112 13.07 4.85 28.74
N ASN A 113 14.06 5.59 29.28
CA ASN A 113 13.89 7.00 29.60
C ASN A 113 13.66 7.87 28.36
N ILE A 114 14.35 7.56 27.25
CA ILE A 114 14.15 8.23 25.97
C ILE A 114 12.75 7.94 25.42
N HIS A 115 12.32 6.67 25.42
CA HIS A 115 10.97 6.29 24.96
C HIS A 115 9.87 6.90 25.83
N ARG A 116 10.07 6.97 27.16
CA ARG A 116 9.13 7.63 28.08
C ARG A 116 9.03 9.13 27.80
N ARG A 117 10.15 9.81 27.52
CA ARG A 117 10.15 11.22 27.11
C ARG A 117 9.44 11.45 25.79
N PHE A 118 9.64 10.58 24.79
CA PHE A 118 8.92 10.66 23.52
C PHE A 118 7.42 10.42 23.66
N ARG A 119 7.02 9.49 24.55
CA ARG A 119 5.60 9.23 24.83
C ARG A 119 4.95 10.42 25.57
N ALA A 120 5.61 10.96 26.60
CA ALA A 120 5.12 12.13 27.32
C ALA A 120 5.00 13.38 26.42
N ALA A 121 5.98 13.61 25.54
CA ALA A 121 5.91 14.71 24.56
C ALA A 121 4.80 14.52 23.52
N ARG A 122 4.40 13.27 23.23
CA ARG A 122 3.27 12.96 22.36
C ARG A 122 1.94 13.13 23.07
N GLU A 123 1.85 12.71 24.33
CA GLU A 123 0.65 12.87 25.16
C GLU A 123 0.39 14.33 25.54
N GLU A 124 1.42 15.16 25.77
CA GLU A 124 1.23 16.62 25.95
C GLU A 124 0.81 17.32 24.65
N LYS A 125 1.20 16.77 23.49
CA LYS A 125 0.76 17.27 22.20
C LYS A 125 -0.68 16.85 21.89
N ASP A 126 -1.05 15.62 22.23
CA ASP A 126 -2.40 15.08 22.05
C ASP A 126 -3.40 15.63 23.10
N GLY A 127 -2.92 16.03 24.29
CA GLY A 127 -3.74 16.62 25.37
C GLY A 127 -3.99 18.13 25.27
N ALA A 128 -3.27 18.83 24.39
CA ALA A 128 -3.47 20.25 24.09
C ALA A 128 -4.35 20.49 22.84
N GLU A 129 -4.88 19.44 22.22
CA GLU A 129 -5.71 19.50 21.01
C GLU A 129 -7.19 19.15 21.31
N GLU A 130 -7.85 19.97 22.15
CA GLU A 130 -9.26 20.30 21.97
C GLU A 130 -9.38 21.72 21.36
N GLU A 131 -8.82 21.91 20.17
CA GLU A 131 -9.31 22.89 19.19
C GLU A 131 -8.70 22.53 17.84
N LYS A 132 -9.49 21.90 16.97
CA LYS A 132 -9.08 21.52 15.62
C LYS A 132 -8.81 22.76 14.77
N PRO A 133 -7.79 22.73 13.90
CA PRO A 133 -7.91 23.33 12.58
C PRO A 133 -8.01 22.24 11.50
N ASP A 134 -8.89 22.47 10.53
CA ASP A 134 -9.20 21.57 9.43
C ASP A 134 -7.98 21.19 8.56
N PRO A 135 -7.93 19.97 7.99
CA PRO A 135 -6.85 19.52 7.13
C PRO A 135 -7.07 19.98 5.69
N SER A 136 -6.86 21.26 5.39
CA SER A 136 -6.78 21.71 4.00
C SER A 136 -5.92 22.95 3.83
N THR A 137 -4.59 22.82 3.90
CA THR A 137 -3.68 23.71 3.15
C THR A 137 -2.27 23.11 3.07
N HIS A 138 -2.04 22.29 2.05
CA HIS A 138 -0.70 21.88 1.61
C HIS A 138 -0.02 23.01 0.79
N GLU A 139 -0.09 24.26 1.26
CA GLU A 139 0.48 25.44 0.56
C GLU A 139 1.19 26.39 1.55
N ALA A 140 1.95 25.84 2.50
CA ALA A 140 2.67 26.62 3.52
C ALA A 140 4.20 26.58 3.34
N ARG A 141 4.67 26.56 2.09
CA ARG A 141 6.11 26.76 1.78
C ARG A 141 6.37 27.92 0.83
N GLU A 142 5.47 28.90 0.79
CA GLU A 142 5.74 30.12 0.06
C GLU A 142 5.37 31.37 0.85
N HIS A 143 6.38 32.23 0.95
CA HIS A 143 6.37 33.57 1.51
C HIS A 143 6.34 33.63 3.04
N HIS A 144 7.51 33.97 3.59
CA HIS A 144 7.68 34.60 4.89
C HIS A 144 6.91 35.94 4.97
N LYS A 145 5.58 35.90 4.95
CA LYS A 145 4.75 37.00 5.41
C LYS A 145 4.38 36.66 6.85
N LYS A 146 4.83 37.49 7.78
CA LYS A 146 4.42 37.38 9.19
C LYS A 146 2.89 37.35 9.23
N PRO A 147 2.27 36.44 10.01
CA PRO A 147 0.82 36.36 10.09
C PRO A 147 0.27 37.73 10.47
N LEU A 148 -0.74 38.19 9.72
CA LEU A 148 -1.44 39.44 10.03
C LEU A 148 -2.08 39.31 11.42
N PRO A 149 -2.05 40.34 12.26
CA PRO A 149 -2.64 40.28 13.59
C PRO A 149 -4.15 40.08 13.50
N HIS A 150 -4.65 39.03 14.16
CA HIS A 150 -6.09 38.77 14.26
C HIS A 150 -6.74 39.74 15.26
N ARG A 151 -8.02 40.08 15.03
CA ARG A 151 -8.82 40.90 15.95
C ARG A 151 -9.02 40.17 17.28
N SER A 152 -9.04 40.91 18.39
CA SER A 152 -9.27 40.31 19.72
C SER A 152 -10.71 39.82 19.93
N SER A 153 -11.69 40.38 19.19
CA SER A 153 -13.08 39.92 19.19
C SER A 153 -13.76 40.25 17.86
N LYS A 154 -14.93 39.66 17.58
CA LYS A 154 -15.71 39.91 16.35
C LYS A 154 -16.13 41.38 16.19
N HIS A 155 -16.19 42.13 17.28
CA HIS A 155 -16.62 43.54 17.30
C HIS A 155 -15.45 44.52 17.52
N ALA A 156 -14.21 44.02 17.61
CA ALA A 156 -13.03 44.86 17.81
C ALA A 156 -12.29 45.09 16.48
N PRO A 157 -11.76 46.31 16.23
CA PRO A 157 -10.87 46.56 15.11
C PRO A 157 -9.54 45.82 15.28
N THR A 158 -8.89 45.49 14.16
CA THR A 158 -7.54 44.90 14.16
C THR A 158 -6.49 45.98 14.42
N VAL A 159 -5.64 45.79 15.43
CA VAL A 159 -4.51 46.71 15.71
C VAL A 159 -3.40 46.50 14.68
N GLN A 160 -2.98 47.57 13.99
CA GLN A 160 -1.85 47.56 13.07
C GLN A 160 -0.73 48.47 13.59
N SER A 161 0.53 48.11 13.31
CA SER A 161 1.68 48.92 13.71
C SER A 161 1.72 50.24 12.92
N SER A 162 1.94 51.36 13.60
CA SER A 162 2.13 52.68 12.98
C SER A 162 3.33 52.78 12.05
N LYS A 163 4.23 51.79 12.08
CA LYS A 163 5.39 51.68 11.18
C LYS A 163 5.02 51.21 9.78
N LEU A 164 3.81 50.68 9.57
CA LEU A 164 3.35 50.20 8.27
C LEU A 164 2.58 51.32 7.54
N ALA A 165 3.09 51.73 6.37
CA ALA A 165 2.43 52.72 5.54
C ALA A 165 1.14 52.15 4.92
N VAL A 166 0.05 52.92 4.99
CA VAL A 166 -1.21 52.55 4.34
C VAL A 166 -1.09 52.70 2.82
N SER A 167 -1.37 51.63 2.07
CA SER A 167 -1.32 51.66 0.61
C SER A 167 -2.46 52.51 0.03
N ARG A 168 -2.15 53.41 -0.91
CA ARG A 168 -3.15 54.27 -1.56
C ARG A 168 -3.92 53.61 -2.71
N LYS A 169 -3.51 52.42 -3.15
CA LYS A 169 -4.10 51.70 -4.28
C LYS A 169 -4.82 50.45 -3.77
N ARG A 170 -6.00 50.14 -4.30
CA ARG A 170 -6.69 48.86 -4.06
C ARG A 170 -5.98 47.75 -4.84
N THR A 171 -5.51 46.72 -4.14
CA THR A 171 -5.05 45.45 -4.76
C THR A 171 -6.29 44.63 -5.14
N VAL A 172 -6.66 44.65 -6.42
CA VAL A 172 -7.82 43.91 -6.95
C VAL A 172 -7.44 42.47 -7.32
N VAL A 173 -6.18 42.25 -7.69
CA VAL A 173 -5.60 40.93 -7.96
C VAL A 173 -4.26 40.89 -7.24
N ASP A 174 -4.01 39.82 -6.47
CA ASP A 174 -2.74 39.62 -5.80
C ASP A 174 -1.64 39.45 -6.86
N PRO A 175 -0.63 40.33 -6.93
CA PRO A 175 0.36 40.29 -8.01
C PRO A 175 1.19 39.00 -8.01
N GLY A 176 1.28 38.29 -6.88
CA GLY A 176 1.95 37.00 -6.80
C GLY A 176 1.15 35.82 -7.39
N ALA A 177 -0.16 35.98 -7.61
CA ALA A 177 -1.02 34.91 -8.11
C ALA A 177 -1.08 34.85 -9.65
N THR A 178 -0.80 35.97 -10.36
CA THR A 178 -1.13 36.06 -11.80
C THR A 178 -0.03 36.59 -12.73
N THR A 179 1.14 37.00 -12.25
CA THR A 179 2.10 37.74 -13.12
C THR A 179 3.23 36.94 -13.77
N ALA A 180 3.47 35.68 -13.40
CA ALA A 180 4.22 34.73 -14.23
C ALA A 180 4.03 33.30 -13.69
N PRO A 181 3.79 32.29 -14.53
CA PRO A 181 3.96 30.91 -14.07
C PRO A 181 5.41 30.78 -13.62
N LYS A 182 5.60 30.34 -12.37
CA LYS A 182 6.94 30.04 -11.87
C LYS A 182 7.58 29.06 -12.85
N PRO A 183 8.87 29.21 -13.20
CA PRO A 183 9.56 28.21 -14.01
C PRO A 183 9.48 26.88 -13.26
N ARG A 184 8.61 25.98 -13.73
CA ARG A 184 8.43 24.63 -13.20
C ARG A 184 9.04 23.67 -14.21
N ASP A 185 9.69 22.64 -13.71
CA ASP A 185 10.16 21.54 -14.54
C ASP A 185 8.93 20.87 -15.16
N PRO A 186 8.81 20.78 -16.50
CA PRO A 186 7.65 20.19 -17.16
C PRO A 186 7.42 18.72 -16.76
N ARG A 187 8.45 18.01 -16.28
CA ARG A 187 8.30 16.65 -15.76
C ARG A 187 7.49 16.59 -14.47
N PHE A 188 7.50 17.68 -13.71
CA PHE A 188 6.80 17.82 -12.43
C PHE A 188 5.66 18.85 -12.51
N ASP A 189 5.30 19.31 -13.71
CA ASP A 189 4.12 20.15 -13.91
C ASP A 189 2.87 19.30 -13.62
N PRO A 190 2.00 19.72 -12.68
CA PRO A 190 0.78 18.98 -12.37
C PRO A 190 -0.09 18.70 -13.60
N VAL A 191 -0.07 19.56 -14.62
CA VAL A 191 -0.84 19.34 -15.87
C VAL A 191 -0.30 18.15 -16.65
N VAL A 192 1.02 18.02 -16.74
CA VAL A 192 1.70 16.91 -17.43
C VAL A 192 1.59 15.62 -16.60
N LEU A 193 1.76 15.72 -15.29
CA LEU A 193 1.66 14.58 -14.38
C LEU A 193 0.23 14.04 -14.29
N SER A 194 -0.77 14.93 -14.36
CA SER A 194 -2.18 14.56 -14.43
C SER A 194 -2.45 13.70 -15.67
N HIS A 195 -1.97 14.09 -16.86
CA HIS A 195 -2.17 13.30 -18.08
C HIS A 195 -1.48 11.93 -18.03
N SER A 196 -0.31 11.81 -17.38
CA SER A 196 0.41 10.54 -17.30
C SER A 196 -0.13 9.59 -16.21
N THR A 197 -0.55 10.13 -15.06
CA THR A 197 -0.94 9.32 -13.88
C THR A 197 -2.42 8.94 -13.92
N THR A 198 -3.30 9.82 -14.42
CA THR A 198 -4.74 9.53 -14.54
C THR A 198 -5.04 8.52 -15.64
N GLN A 199 -4.17 8.42 -16.64
CA GLN A 199 -4.33 7.46 -17.73
C GLN A 199 -3.71 6.09 -17.44
N ALA A 200 -3.90 5.55 -16.23
CA ALA A 200 -3.50 4.18 -15.91
C ALA A 200 -4.07 3.15 -16.93
N ALA A 201 -5.22 3.42 -17.52
CA ALA A 201 -5.77 2.61 -18.60
C ALA A 201 -4.96 2.73 -19.91
N ALA A 202 -4.49 3.92 -20.27
CA ALA A 202 -3.66 4.10 -21.46
C ALA A 202 -2.26 3.54 -21.27
N THR A 203 -1.66 3.68 -20.08
CA THR A 203 -0.36 3.07 -19.78
C THR A 203 -0.42 1.55 -19.85
N ASN A 204 -1.44 0.91 -19.26
CA ASN A 204 -1.63 -0.54 -19.38
C ASN A 204 -1.83 -0.99 -20.84
N LYS A 205 -2.45 -0.17 -21.70
CA LYS A 205 -2.58 -0.45 -23.14
C LYS A 205 -1.26 -0.26 -23.88
N ASN A 206 -0.56 0.85 -23.64
CA ASN A 206 0.72 1.16 -24.28
C ASN A 206 1.80 0.15 -23.91
N TYR A 207 1.74 -0.38 -22.68
CA TYR A 207 2.65 -1.40 -22.17
C TYR A 207 2.01 -2.78 -22.09
N SER A 208 1.05 -3.11 -22.97
CA SER A 208 0.39 -4.42 -22.98
C SER A 208 1.38 -5.56 -23.21
N PHE A 209 2.44 -5.32 -23.99
CA PHE A 209 3.51 -6.28 -24.25
C PHE A 209 4.17 -6.83 -22.98
N LEU A 210 4.20 -6.06 -21.88
CA LEU A 210 4.75 -6.53 -20.60
C LEU A 210 4.03 -7.78 -20.07
N THR A 211 2.78 -7.99 -20.46
CA THR A 211 2.05 -9.23 -20.14
C THR A 211 2.68 -10.43 -20.84
N ASP A 212 2.97 -10.32 -22.13
CA ASP A 212 3.64 -11.36 -22.92
C ASP A 212 5.03 -11.69 -22.37
N TYR A 213 5.83 -10.67 -22.00
CA TYR A 213 7.14 -10.88 -21.38
C TYR A 213 7.03 -11.64 -20.05
N ARG A 214 6.06 -11.30 -19.20
CA ARG A 214 5.83 -12.02 -17.93
C ARG A 214 5.43 -13.47 -18.17
N HIS A 215 4.64 -13.75 -19.20
CA HIS A 215 4.29 -15.11 -19.57
C HIS A 215 5.50 -15.90 -20.07
N ALA A 216 6.34 -15.29 -20.91
CA ALA A 216 7.57 -15.89 -21.38
C ALA A 216 8.56 -16.15 -20.24
N GLU A 217 8.71 -15.20 -19.30
CA GLU A 217 9.54 -15.34 -18.11
C GLU A 217 9.07 -16.49 -17.22
N LEU A 218 7.76 -16.58 -16.94
CA LEU A 218 7.18 -17.70 -16.21
C LEU A 218 7.42 -19.05 -16.90
N ALA A 219 7.31 -19.11 -18.24
CA ALA A 219 7.59 -20.33 -18.99
C ALA A 219 9.07 -20.72 -18.91
N ALA A 220 9.98 -19.74 -19.02
CA ALA A 220 11.42 -19.95 -18.89
C ALA A 220 11.80 -20.45 -17.49
N LEU A 221 11.25 -19.85 -16.42
CA LEU A 221 11.48 -20.30 -15.05
C LEU A 221 10.98 -21.72 -14.81
N LYS A 222 9.80 -22.09 -15.35
CA LYS A 222 9.28 -23.46 -15.29
C LYS A 222 10.18 -24.45 -16.03
N GLN A 223 10.73 -24.06 -17.17
CA GLN A 223 11.70 -24.88 -17.88
C GLN A 223 12.99 -25.07 -17.06
N GLN A 224 13.53 -24.00 -16.48
CA GLN A 224 14.70 -24.07 -15.60
C GLN A 224 14.44 -24.97 -14.38
N TYR A 225 13.26 -24.87 -13.77
CA TYR A 225 12.86 -25.73 -12.65
C TYR A 225 12.85 -27.21 -13.03
N ALA A 226 12.38 -27.54 -14.24
CA ALA A 226 12.35 -28.90 -14.76
C ALA A 226 13.74 -29.44 -15.12
N GLN A 227 14.66 -28.58 -15.59
CA GLN A 227 16.02 -28.97 -16.00
C GLN A 227 17.00 -29.08 -14.84
N ASN A 228 16.87 -28.20 -13.85
CA ASN A 228 17.75 -28.21 -12.68
C ASN A 228 17.57 -29.52 -11.91
N LYS A 229 18.62 -29.94 -11.22
CA LYS A 229 18.63 -31.15 -10.38
C LYS A 229 18.89 -30.81 -8.92
N ASP A 230 19.65 -29.74 -8.67
CA ASP A 230 20.00 -29.26 -7.35
C ASP A 230 18.75 -28.83 -6.57
N ALA A 231 18.58 -29.41 -5.38
CA ALA A 231 17.39 -29.21 -4.56
C ALA A 231 17.22 -27.74 -4.12
N LEU A 232 18.30 -27.12 -3.65
CA LEU A 232 18.28 -25.72 -3.20
C LEU A 232 17.91 -24.75 -4.33
N GLU A 233 18.39 -25.00 -5.55
CA GLU A 233 18.07 -24.16 -6.70
C GLU A 233 16.64 -24.38 -7.19
N LYS A 234 16.15 -25.63 -7.15
CA LYS A 234 14.75 -25.94 -7.43
C LYS A 234 13.81 -25.24 -6.47
N GLU A 235 14.12 -25.22 -5.18
CA GLU A 235 13.30 -24.53 -4.18
C GLU A 235 13.26 -23.03 -4.44
N LYS A 236 14.41 -22.42 -4.73
CA LYS A 236 14.48 -20.99 -5.11
C LYS A 236 13.63 -20.70 -6.35
N LEU A 237 13.72 -21.53 -7.39
CA LEU A 237 12.91 -21.40 -8.59
C LEU A 237 11.42 -21.62 -8.33
N ASN A 238 11.06 -22.56 -7.45
CA ASN A 238 9.67 -22.78 -7.08
C ASN A 238 9.08 -21.55 -6.38
N LEU A 239 9.83 -20.95 -5.44
CA LEU A 239 9.42 -19.74 -4.74
C LEU A 239 9.23 -18.55 -5.70
N THR A 240 10.13 -18.38 -6.67
CA THR A 240 10.00 -17.30 -7.65
C THR A 240 8.82 -17.54 -8.58
N ILE A 241 8.61 -18.77 -9.06
CA ILE A 241 7.44 -19.15 -9.86
C ILE A 241 6.15 -18.88 -9.08
N ALA A 242 6.05 -19.35 -7.83
CA ALA A 242 4.88 -19.12 -6.99
C ALA A 242 4.61 -17.63 -6.80
N SER A 243 5.62 -16.84 -6.44
CA SER A 243 5.50 -15.38 -6.30
C SER A 243 5.00 -14.69 -7.57
N MET A 244 5.53 -15.07 -8.73
CA MET A 244 5.12 -14.50 -10.02
C MET A 244 3.69 -14.91 -10.40
N VAL A 245 3.33 -16.18 -10.21
CA VAL A 245 1.99 -16.69 -10.46
C VAL A 245 0.97 -15.99 -9.56
N ASP A 246 1.26 -15.80 -8.28
CA ASP A 246 0.34 -15.13 -7.35
C ASP A 246 0.15 -13.64 -7.69
N LYS A 247 1.23 -12.95 -8.05
CA LYS A 247 1.14 -11.56 -8.55
C LYS A 247 0.27 -11.49 -9.81
N TRP A 248 0.42 -12.46 -10.71
CA TRP A 248 -0.36 -12.53 -11.94
C TRP A 248 -1.84 -12.83 -11.67
N ARG A 249 -2.16 -13.82 -10.84
CA ARG A 249 -3.54 -14.12 -10.39
C ARG A 249 -4.20 -12.90 -9.74
N ALA A 250 -3.48 -12.20 -8.85
CA ALA A 250 -3.99 -11.00 -8.21
C ALA A 250 -4.24 -9.85 -9.19
N TRP A 251 -3.40 -9.72 -10.23
CA TRP A 251 -3.61 -8.76 -11.30
C TRP A 251 -4.82 -9.12 -12.17
N GLU A 252 -4.93 -10.38 -12.59
CA GLU A 252 -6.03 -10.89 -13.40
C GLU A 252 -7.38 -10.73 -12.68
N TRP A 253 -7.41 -11.05 -11.39
CA TRP A 253 -8.57 -10.82 -10.53
C TRP A 253 -9.00 -9.34 -10.51
N LYS A 254 -8.05 -8.41 -10.41
CA LYS A 254 -8.34 -6.96 -10.50
C LYS A 254 -8.85 -6.56 -11.88
N GLN A 255 -8.39 -7.19 -12.96
CA GLN A 255 -8.89 -6.92 -14.31
C GLN A 255 -10.32 -7.41 -14.47
N ARG A 256 -10.63 -8.66 -14.10
CA ARG A 256 -12.00 -9.20 -14.13
C ARG A 256 -12.97 -8.31 -13.35
N MET A 257 -12.57 -7.82 -12.17
CA MET A 257 -13.38 -6.85 -11.40
C MET A 257 -13.65 -5.55 -12.16
N LYS A 258 -12.65 -5.01 -12.85
CA LYS A 258 -12.80 -3.80 -13.66
C LYS A 258 -13.70 -4.04 -14.87
N GLU A 259 -13.57 -5.20 -15.52
CA GLU A 259 -14.38 -5.62 -16.65
C GLU A 259 -15.85 -5.73 -16.26
N VAL A 260 -16.17 -6.46 -15.18
CA VAL A 260 -17.53 -6.54 -14.62
C VAL A 260 -18.12 -5.16 -14.33
N MET A 261 -17.34 -4.27 -13.71
CA MET A 261 -17.75 -2.89 -13.46
C MET A 261 -18.00 -2.10 -14.75
N ALA A 262 -17.15 -2.27 -15.76
CA ALA A 262 -17.28 -1.61 -17.05
C ALA A 262 -18.51 -2.12 -17.83
N GLU A 263 -18.75 -3.43 -17.83
CA GLU A 263 -19.92 -4.05 -18.44
C GLU A 263 -21.21 -3.57 -17.79
N HIS A 264 -21.26 -3.51 -16.45
CA HIS A 264 -22.43 -3.00 -15.75
C HIS A 264 -22.67 -1.52 -16.05
N LYS A 265 -21.63 -0.69 -16.01
CA LYS A 265 -21.73 0.74 -16.39
C LYS A 265 -22.23 0.89 -17.82
N ARG A 266 -21.80 0.02 -18.74
CA ARG A 266 -22.28 0.02 -20.14
C ARG A 266 -23.76 -0.34 -20.23
N LYS A 267 -24.21 -1.42 -19.56
CA LYS A 267 -25.61 -1.85 -19.52
C LYS A 267 -26.52 -0.77 -18.93
N GLU A 268 -26.13 -0.14 -17.83
CA GLU A 268 -26.91 0.94 -17.22
C GLU A 268 -26.99 2.18 -18.13
N ARG A 269 -25.89 2.53 -18.80
CA ARG A 269 -25.87 3.62 -19.79
C ARG A 269 -26.80 3.34 -20.97
N GLU A 270 -26.87 2.11 -21.44
CA GLU A 270 -27.78 1.69 -22.52
C GLU A 270 -29.25 1.78 -22.06
N LEU A 271 -29.57 1.32 -20.86
CA LEU A 271 -30.94 1.41 -20.31
C LEU A 271 -31.40 2.84 -20.07
N ILE A 272 -30.49 3.75 -19.69
CA ILE A 272 -30.78 5.17 -19.55
C ILE A 272 -30.98 5.82 -20.92
N ARG A 273 -30.13 5.46 -21.91
CA ARG A 273 -30.27 5.95 -23.29
C ARG A 273 -31.60 5.54 -23.90
N GLU A 274 -32.07 4.32 -23.61
CA GLU A 274 -33.40 3.83 -24.01
C GLU A 274 -34.55 4.46 -23.21
N GLY A 275 -34.26 5.20 -22.13
CA GLY A 275 -35.26 5.81 -21.26
C GLY A 275 -35.95 4.83 -20.30
N ARG A 276 -35.55 3.55 -20.26
CA ARG A 276 -36.10 2.54 -19.35
C ARG A 276 -35.75 2.81 -17.89
N LYS A 277 -34.60 3.44 -17.66
CA LYS A 277 -34.13 3.86 -16.33
C LYS A 277 -33.83 5.36 -16.35
N SER A 278 -34.27 6.07 -15.31
CA SER A 278 -33.96 7.50 -15.14
C SER A 278 -32.69 7.74 -14.33
N LYS A 279 -32.32 6.81 -13.44
CA LYS A 279 -31.16 6.94 -12.53
C LYS A 279 -30.19 5.78 -12.76
N PRO A 280 -28.86 6.05 -12.86
CA PRO A 280 -27.85 4.99 -12.97
C PRO A 280 -27.74 4.22 -11.66
N TYR A 281 -27.68 2.89 -11.77
CA TYR A 281 -27.31 2.01 -10.66
C TYR A 281 -25.83 1.66 -10.74
N PHE A 282 -25.15 1.54 -9.60
CA PHE A 282 -23.76 1.10 -9.53
C PHE A 282 -23.66 -0.09 -8.58
N LEU A 283 -22.95 -1.14 -9.01
CA LEU A 283 -22.70 -2.31 -8.18
C LEU A 283 -21.85 -1.93 -6.96
N LYS A 284 -22.23 -2.46 -5.80
CA LYS A 284 -21.39 -2.42 -4.61
C LYS A 284 -20.20 -3.35 -4.79
N LYS A 285 -19.08 -3.06 -4.11
CA LYS A 285 -17.85 -3.90 -4.15
C LYS A 285 -18.12 -5.38 -3.87
N GLY A 286 -19.05 -5.69 -2.95
CA GLY A 286 -19.45 -7.06 -2.63
C GLY A 286 -20.20 -7.76 -3.77
N ASP A 287 -21.00 -7.02 -4.54
CA ASP A 287 -21.76 -7.59 -5.66
C ASP A 287 -20.88 -7.78 -6.89
N VAL A 288 -19.91 -6.88 -7.14
CA VAL A 288 -18.85 -7.08 -8.14
C VAL A 288 -18.10 -8.38 -7.89
N LYS A 289 -17.70 -8.62 -6.63
CA LYS A 289 -17.01 -9.88 -6.25
C LYS A 289 -17.87 -11.11 -6.53
N LYS A 290 -19.17 -11.05 -6.28
CA LYS A 290 -20.09 -12.17 -6.57
C LYS A 290 -20.22 -12.40 -8.06
N GLU A 291 -20.28 -11.35 -8.88
CA GLU A 291 -20.36 -11.45 -10.34
C GLU A 291 -19.07 -12.04 -10.93
N VAL A 292 -17.89 -11.56 -10.51
CA VAL A 292 -16.60 -12.14 -10.90
C VAL A 292 -16.52 -13.61 -10.49
N LEU A 293 -17.00 -13.96 -9.29
CA LEU A 293 -17.00 -15.35 -8.82
C LEU A 293 -17.94 -16.24 -9.64
N LYS A 294 -19.10 -15.72 -10.06
CA LYS A 294 -20.02 -16.43 -10.97
C LYS A 294 -19.36 -16.70 -12.32
N GLN A 295 -18.77 -15.67 -12.94
CA GLN A 295 -18.04 -15.81 -14.21
C GLN A 295 -16.92 -16.86 -14.10
N ARG A 296 -16.11 -16.79 -13.03
CA ARG A 296 -15.06 -17.78 -12.78
C ARG A 296 -15.59 -19.20 -12.65
N TYR A 297 -16.69 -19.41 -11.91
CA TYR A 297 -17.28 -20.74 -11.81
C TYR A 297 -17.86 -21.23 -13.14
N GLU A 298 -18.45 -20.33 -13.93
CA GLU A 298 -18.99 -20.62 -15.26
C GLU A 298 -17.87 -21.04 -16.24
N GLU A 299 -16.72 -20.36 -16.21
CA GLU A 299 -15.51 -20.67 -16.98
C GLU A 299 -14.88 -22.00 -16.56
N MET A 300 -14.91 -22.35 -15.26
CA MET A 300 -14.36 -23.61 -14.76
C MET A 300 -15.16 -24.83 -15.25
N GLY A 301 -14.45 -25.92 -15.54
CA GLY A 301 -15.05 -27.19 -15.93
C GLY A 301 -15.90 -27.80 -14.81
N ALA A 302 -16.91 -28.61 -15.18
CA ALA A 302 -17.88 -29.17 -14.22
C ALA A 302 -17.23 -29.95 -13.07
N LYS A 303 -16.17 -30.75 -13.36
CA LYS A 303 -15.43 -31.51 -12.34
C LYS A 303 -14.66 -30.60 -11.39
N GLU A 304 -14.04 -29.54 -11.90
CA GLU A 304 -13.26 -28.58 -11.11
C GLU A 304 -14.16 -27.69 -10.25
N ARG A 305 -15.29 -27.25 -10.82
CA ARG A 305 -16.36 -26.56 -10.11
C ARG A 305 -16.88 -27.40 -8.94
N GLN A 306 -17.17 -28.67 -9.17
CA GLN A 306 -17.64 -29.56 -8.10
C GLN A 306 -16.59 -29.77 -7.02
N LYS A 307 -15.33 -30.05 -7.40
CA LYS A 307 -14.21 -30.20 -6.46
C LYS A 307 -13.98 -28.94 -5.62
N SER A 308 -14.03 -27.76 -6.22
CA SER A 308 -13.86 -26.49 -5.50
C SER A 308 -15.02 -26.19 -4.55
N ILE A 309 -16.26 -26.51 -4.95
CA ILE A 309 -17.43 -26.41 -4.06
C ILE A 309 -17.30 -27.41 -2.89
N GLU A 310 -16.87 -28.64 -3.14
CA GLU A 310 -16.67 -29.65 -2.09
C GLU A 310 -15.57 -29.26 -1.11
N ARG A 311 -14.41 -28.75 -1.60
CA ARG A 311 -13.35 -28.20 -0.74
C ARG A 311 -13.90 -27.06 0.13
N ARG A 312 -14.68 -26.15 -0.46
CA ARG A 312 -15.31 -25.06 0.30
C ARG A 312 -16.32 -25.56 1.32
N ARG A 313 -17.15 -26.55 0.98
CA ARG A 313 -18.09 -27.19 1.93
C ARG A 313 -17.34 -27.84 3.09
N LYS A 314 -16.25 -28.57 2.83
CA LYS A 314 -15.40 -29.15 3.88
C LYS A 314 -14.76 -28.08 4.78
N LYS A 315 -14.24 -27.00 4.20
CA LYS A 315 -13.63 -25.88 4.95
C LYS A 315 -14.66 -25.15 5.81
N VAL A 316 -15.86 -24.89 5.28
CA VAL A 316 -16.98 -24.30 6.03
C VAL A 316 -17.41 -25.23 7.15
N ALA A 317 -17.63 -26.52 6.88
CA ALA A 317 -18.00 -27.50 7.91
C ALA A 317 -16.92 -27.63 9.00
N ALA A 318 -15.64 -27.60 8.63
CA ALA A 318 -14.54 -27.60 9.60
C ALA A 318 -14.50 -26.31 10.43
N ARG A 319 -14.76 -25.15 9.82
CA ARG A 319 -14.88 -23.85 10.52
C ARG A 319 -16.07 -23.86 11.47
N GLU A 320 -17.24 -24.34 11.04
CA GLU A 320 -18.43 -24.49 11.86
C GLU A 320 -18.15 -25.41 13.05
N ARG A 321 -17.53 -26.58 12.83
CA ARG A 321 -17.10 -27.46 13.93
C ARG A 321 -16.12 -26.76 14.90
N ARG A 322 -15.19 -25.96 14.38
CA ARG A 322 -14.27 -25.14 15.19
C ARG A 322 -14.96 -23.97 15.91
N GLU A 323 -16.10 -23.49 15.42
CA GLU A 323 -16.86 -22.40 16.03
C GLU A 323 -17.86 -22.93 17.08
N MET A 324 -18.30 -24.19 16.95
CA MET A 324 -19.14 -24.86 17.95
C MET A 324 -18.45 -24.91 19.32
N PRO A 325 -19.15 -24.72 20.45
CA PRO A 325 -18.56 -24.88 21.79
C PRO A 325 -17.95 -26.27 22.00
N ALA A 326 -16.82 -26.37 22.71
CA ALA A 326 -16.06 -27.63 22.88
C ALA A 326 -16.91 -28.80 23.40
N VAL A 327 -17.88 -28.53 24.29
CA VAL A 327 -18.84 -29.51 24.82
C VAL A 327 -19.66 -30.20 23.73
N ARG A 328 -19.89 -29.54 22.60
CA ARG A 328 -20.62 -30.09 21.45
C ARG A 328 -19.71 -30.68 20.37
N ARG A 329 -18.38 -30.52 20.49
CA ARG A 329 -17.41 -31.07 19.54
C ARG A 329 -17.11 -32.55 19.81
N THR A 330 -17.20 -33.00 21.07
CA THR A 330 -16.78 -34.33 21.53
C THR A 330 -17.92 -35.35 21.63
N VAL A 331 -19.15 -35.00 21.22
CA VAL A 331 -20.34 -35.86 21.40
C VAL A 331 -20.62 -36.73 20.16
N GLU A 332 -19.89 -36.54 19.05
CA GLU A 332 -20.07 -37.27 17.79
C GLU A 332 -18.85 -38.14 17.40
N GLU A 333 -18.10 -38.69 18.37
CA GLU A 333 -17.11 -39.77 18.11
C GLU A 333 -17.68 -41.16 18.40
#